data_AF-I6LNS8-F1
#
_entry.id   AF-I6LNS8-F1
#
_cell.length_a   1.000
_cell.length_b   1.000
_cell.length_c   1.000
_cell.angle_alpha   90.00
_cell.angle_beta   90.00
_cell.angle_gamma   90.00
#
_symmetry.space_group_name_H-M   'P 1'
#
loop_
_entity.id
_entity.type
_entity.pdbx_description
1 polymer ?
#
loop_
_entity_poly.entity_id
_entity_poly.type
_entity_poly.pdbx_seq_one_letter_code
_entity_poly.pdbx_strand_id
1 'polypeptide(L)'
;MLKFLSKVRIEFNGRDPRIASCMEFLAQCNARKAKQSNPACQVLVKRRIDDHPPQITVTFVNGVEEVFDGATVSAQTLRNIILEKGQLIETEQMFRQAGHKWPVTIPEEELHQPGPVTKHESDGAATEQTNEKQRLRRGHSEVQIGIRILGWKM
;
A
#
# COMPACT_ATOMS: atom_id res chain seq x y z
N MET A 1 -7.88 2.62 3.49
CA MET A 1 -7.40 3.43 4.62
C MET A 1 -8.43 3.40 5.75
N LEU A 2 -9.58 4.09 5.64
CA LEU A 2 -10.57 4.14 6.73
C LEU A 2 -11.19 2.79 7.15
N LYS A 3 -11.21 1.77 6.28
CA LYS A 3 -11.67 0.41 6.65
C LYS A 3 -10.98 -0.20 7.90
N PHE A 4 -9.79 0.27 8.24
CA PHE A 4 -9.03 -0.24 9.39
C PHE A 4 -9.16 0.62 10.65
N LEU A 5 -9.84 1.78 10.56
CA LEU A 5 -9.92 2.75 11.64
C LEU A 5 -11.35 2.83 12.19
N SER A 6 -11.47 2.96 13.50
CA SER A 6 -12.71 3.29 14.19
C SER A 6 -12.86 4.80 14.40
N LYS A 7 -11.75 5.51 14.59
CA LYS A 7 -11.73 6.95 14.86
C LYS A 7 -10.46 7.62 14.34
N VAL A 8 -10.59 8.87 13.90
CA VAL A 8 -9.49 9.79 13.57
C VAL A 8 -9.77 11.09 14.30
N ARG A 9 -8.80 11.61 15.04
CA ARG A 9 -8.87 12.93 15.69
C ARG A 9 -7.67 13.77 15.23
N ILE A 10 -7.95 14.94 14.67
CA ILE A 10 -6.92 15.89 14.21
C ILE A 10 -7.05 17.15 15.06
N GLU A 11 -5.97 17.50 15.75
CA GLU A 11 -5.93 18.66 16.64
C GLU A 11 -4.83 19.63 16.20
N PHE A 12 -5.16 20.88 15.92
CA PHE A 12 -4.17 21.86 15.45
C PHE A 12 -4.57 23.30 15.77
N ASN A 13 -3.59 24.19 15.86
CA ASN A 13 -3.83 25.62 15.87
C ASN A 13 -3.96 26.13 14.42
N GLY A 14 -5.02 26.88 14.12
CA GLY A 14 -5.25 27.40 12.76
C GLY A 14 -4.26 28.47 12.29
N ARG A 15 -3.36 28.94 13.17
CA ARG A 15 -2.26 29.85 12.82
C ARG A 15 -0.93 29.15 12.63
N ASP A 16 -0.84 27.85 12.95
CA ASP A 16 0.40 27.09 12.81
C ASP A 16 0.67 26.81 11.32
N PRO A 17 1.84 27.17 10.78
CA PRO A 17 2.16 26.96 9.36
C PRO A 17 2.38 25.48 9.01
N ARG A 18 2.55 24.59 10.00
CA ARG A 18 2.88 23.17 9.83
C ARG A 18 1.64 22.28 9.64
N ILE A 19 0.45 22.85 9.53
CA ILE A 19 -0.82 22.08 9.47
C ILE A 19 -1.10 21.45 8.09
N ALA A 20 -0.26 21.71 7.08
CA ALA A 20 -0.49 21.26 5.70
C ALA A 20 -0.74 19.74 5.61
N SER A 21 0.10 18.93 6.27
CA SER A 21 -0.04 17.47 6.27
C SER A 21 -1.32 17.01 6.98
N CYS A 22 -1.73 17.69 8.05
CA CYS A 22 -2.99 17.40 8.73
C CYS A 22 -4.21 17.67 7.84
N MET A 23 -4.19 18.78 7.09
CA MET A 23 -5.28 19.13 6.18
C MET A 23 -5.37 18.19 4.99
N GLU A 24 -4.22 17.78 4.43
CA GLU A 24 -4.18 16.78 3.37
C GLU A 24 -4.74 15.43 3.87
N PHE A 25 -4.34 15.00 5.07
CA PHE A 25 -4.86 13.77 5.66
C PHE A 25 -6.37 13.85 5.93
N LEU A 26 -6.86 14.99 6.45
CA LEU A 26 -8.29 15.23 6.64
C LEU A 26 -9.07 15.14 5.32
N ALA A 27 -8.52 15.69 4.24
CA ALA A 27 -9.13 15.58 2.91
C ALA A 27 -9.18 14.12 2.42
N GLN A 28 -8.12 13.34 2.66
CA GLN A 28 -8.09 11.91 2.34
C GLN A 28 -9.13 11.11 3.14
N CYS A 29 -9.30 11.40 4.44
CA CYS A 29 -10.35 10.80 5.27
C CYS A 29 -11.75 11.16 4.75
N ASN A 30 -11.93 12.38 4.24
CA ASN A 30 -13.23 12.84 3.74
C ASN A 30 -13.55 12.40 2.30
N ALA A 31 -12.59 11.83 1.57
CA ALA A 31 -12.80 11.37 0.21
C ALA A 31 -13.95 10.35 0.13
N ARG A 32 -14.77 10.45 -0.93
CA ARG A 32 -15.97 9.60 -1.10
C ARG A 32 -15.67 8.11 -0.96
N LYS A 33 -14.61 7.63 -1.62
CA LYS A 33 -14.16 6.23 -1.56
C LYS A 33 -13.75 5.82 -0.14
N ALA A 34 -13.13 6.72 0.62
CA ALA A 34 -12.72 6.45 1.99
C ALA A 34 -13.95 6.30 2.89
N LYS A 35 -14.91 7.24 2.83
CA LYS A 35 -16.15 7.16 3.63
C LYS A 35 -17.00 5.93 3.27
N GLN A 36 -17.08 5.57 1.99
CA GLN A 36 -17.79 4.36 1.57
C GLN A 36 -17.15 3.08 2.12
N SER A 37 -15.82 3.06 2.27
CA SER A 37 -15.13 1.88 2.83
C SER A 37 -15.42 1.65 4.31
N ASN A 38 -15.76 2.70 5.05
CA ASN A 38 -16.17 2.61 6.45
C ASN A 38 -16.96 3.87 6.87
N PRO A 39 -18.31 3.84 6.77
CA PRO A 39 -19.14 4.96 7.17
C PRO A 39 -19.23 5.16 8.69
N ALA A 40 -18.85 4.15 9.48
CA ALA A 40 -18.88 4.20 10.94
C ALA A 40 -17.63 4.86 11.55
N CYS A 41 -16.56 5.04 10.76
CA CYS A 41 -15.33 5.69 11.23
C CYS A 41 -15.61 7.15 11.60
N GLN A 42 -15.35 7.52 12.85
CA GLN A 42 -15.52 8.89 13.32
C GLN A 42 -14.33 9.75 12.91
N VAL A 43 -14.57 10.90 12.28
CA VAL A 43 -13.51 11.87 11.93
C VAL A 43 -13.77 13.16 12.71
N LEU A 44 -12.93 13.44 13.70
CA LEU A 44 -13.03 14.59 14.59
C LEU A 44 -11.92 15.58 14.30
N VAL A 45 -12.27 16.86 14.30
CA VAL A 45 -11.33 17.96 14.14
C VAL A 45 -11.49 18.92 15.31
N LYS A 46 -10.39 19.23 15.99
CA LYS A 46 -10.37 20.17 17.11
C LYS A 46 -9.38 21.29 16.82
N ARG A 47 -9.91 22.50 16.67
CA ARG A 47 -9.08 23.70 16.53
C ARG A 47 -8.63 24.15 17.92
N ARG A 48 -7.32 24.25 18.09
CA ARG A 48 -6.65 24.73 19.29
C ARG A 48 -6.25 26.20 19.15
N ILE A 49 -6.01 26.85 20.29
CA ILE A 49 -5.50 28.23 20.36
C ILE A 49 -4.09 28.30 21.00
N ASP A 50 -3.67 27.22 21.64
CA ASP A 50 -2.32 27.04 22.17
C ASP A 50 -1.29 26.81 21.04
N ASP A 51 -0.02 26.98 21.36
CA ASP A 51 1.11 26.87 20.42
C ASP A 51 1.60 25.41 20.24
N HIS A 52 0.83 24.40 20.67
CA HIS A 52 1.26 23.01 20.51
C HIS A 52 1.23 22.58 19.03
N PRO A 53 2.22 21.78 18.59
CA PRO A 53 2.28 21.28 17.23
C PRO A 53 1.04 20.46 16.87
N PRO A 54 0.62 20.47 15.60
CA PRO A 54 -0.53 19.70 15.14
C PRO A 54 -0.35 18.21 15.44
N GLN A 55 -1.43 17.55 15.86
CA GLN A 55 -1.41 16.15 16.27
C GLN A 55 -2.51 15.38 15.53
N ILE A 56 -2.17 14.17 15.08
CA ILE A 56 -3.12 13.26 14.46
C ILE A 56 -3.19 12.00 15.33
N THR A 57 -4.35 11.74 15.91
CA THR A 57 -4.64 10.50 16.62
C THR A 57 -5.49 9.61 15.72
N VAL A 58 -5.08 8.35 15.55
CA VAL A 58 -5.88 7.33 14.86
C VAL A 58 -6.16 6.19 15.82
N THR A 59 -7.40 5.71 15.82
CA THR A 59 -7.82 4.55 16.59
C THR A 59 -8.22 3.47 15.59
N PHE A 60 -7.59 2.30 15.69
CA PHE A 60 -7.86 1.15 14.84
C PHE A 60 -9.13 0.43 15.27
N VAL A 61 -9.67 -0.44 14.41
CA VAL A 61 -10.88 -1.24 14.70
C VAL A 61 -10.69 -2.24 15.84
N ASN A 62 -9.44 -2.59 16.17
CA ASN A 62 -9.10 -3.42 17.34
C ASN A 62 -8.96 -2.62 18.65
N GLY A 63 -9.20 -1.30 18.62
CA GLY A 63 -9.11 -0.42 19.78
C GLY A 63 -7.71 0.16 20.05
N VAL A 64 -6.68 -0.24 19.30
CA VAL A 64 -5.33 0.35 19.45
C VAL A 64 -5.37 1.80 18.99
N GLU A 65 -4.86 2.70 19.83
CA GLU A 65 -4.73 4.13 19.53
C GLU A 65 -3.28 4.50 19.28
N GLU A 66 -3.04 5.29 18.24
CA GLU A 66 -1.73 5.83 17.92
C GLU A 66 -1.79 7.33 17.68
N VAL A 67 -0.74 8.00 18.14
CA VAL A 67 -0.59 9.45 18.06
C VAL A 67 0.61 9.77 17.19
N PHE A 68 0.38 10.56 16.16
CA PHE A 68 1.39 11.02 15.21
C PHE A 68 1.57 12.53 15.35
N ASP A 69 2.81 12.95 15.22
CA ASP A 69 3.16 14.36 15.08
C ASP A 69 2.81 14.82 13.66
N GLY A 70 1.77 15.65 13.58
CA GLY A 70 1.25 16.17 12.32
C GLY A 70 2.13 17.25 11.69
N ALA A 71 3.17 17.72 12.39
CA ALA A 71 4.14 18.67 11.86
C ALA A 71 5.28 18.01 11.08
N THR A 72 5.58 16.75 11.38
CA THR A 72 6.73 16.01 10.82
C THR A 72 6.30 14.89 9.89
N VAL A 73 5.15 14.25 10.15
CA VAL A 73 4.66 13.12 9.36
C VAL A 73 3.78 13.61 8.22
N SER A 74 4.17 13.27 6.98
CA SER A 74 3.35 13.57 5.80
C SER A 74 2.06 12.74 5.77
N ALA A 75 0.99 13.24 5.13
CA ALA A 75 -0.25 12.48 5.04
C ALA A 75 -0.09 11.19 4.22
N GLN A 76 0.80 11.19 3.21
CA GLN A 76 1.12 9.99 2.44
C GLN A 76 1.80 8.94 3.32
N THR A 77 2.79 9.34 4.13
CA THR A 77 3.46 8.44 5.08
C THR A 77 2.45 7.87 6.07
N LEU A 78 1.62 8.73 6.67
CA LEU A 78 0.59 8.30 7.62
C LEU A 78 -0.40 7.31 6.99
N ARG A 79 -0.84 7.57 5.76
CA ARG A 79 -1.69 6.64 4.99
C ARG A 79 -1.03 5.27 4.84
N ASN A 80 0.25 5.23 4.49
CA ASN A 80 0.97 3.96 4.30
C ASN A 80 1.08 3.20 5.63
N ILE A 81 1.45 3.87 6.72
CA ILE A 81 1.50 3.28 8.07
C ILE A 81 0.13 2.66 8.43
N ILE A 82 -0.97 3.37 8.20
CA ILE A 82 -2.33 2.87 8.47
C ILE A 82 -2.65 1.63 7.63
N LEU A 83 -2.25 1.62 6.35
CA LEU A 83 -2.50 0.48 5.46
C LEU A 83 -1.69 -0.75 5.89
N GLU A 84 -0.41 -0.57 6.18
CA GLU A 84 0.50 -1.64 6.62
C GLU A 84 0.01 -2.26 7.94
N LYS A 85 -0.30 -1.43 8.94
CA LYS A 85 -0.88 -1.91 10.21
C LYS A 85 -2.25 -2.54 10.03
N GLY A 86 -3.06 -1.99 9.14
CA GLY A 86 -4.36 -2.54 8.79
C GLY A 86 -4.27 -3.97 8.23
N GLN A 87 -3.26 -4.26 7.40
CA GLN A 87 -3.02 -5.61 6.87
C GLN A 87 -2.62 -6.60 7.96
N LEU A 88 -1.83 -6.17 8.95
CA LEU A 88 -1.48 -7.00 10.10
C LEU A 88 -2.71 -7.33 10.95
N ILE A 89 -3.60 -6.36 11.17
CA ILE A 89 -4.86 -6.57 11.89
C ILE A 89 -5.78 -7.53 11.13
N GLU A 90 -5.89 -7.37 9.81
CA GLU A 90 -6.70 -8.28 8.97
C GLU A 90 -6.15 -9.71 9.03
N THR A 91 -4.83 -9.87 8.98
CA THR A 91 -4.17 -11.17 9.10
C THR A 91 -4.37 -11.80 10.48
N GLU A 92 -4.17 -11.03 11.55
CA GLU A 92 -4.46 -11.47 12.91
C GLU A 92 -5.90 -11.99 13.04
N GLN A 93 -6.87 -11.28 12.47
CA GLN A 93 -8.27 -11.67 12.50
C GLN A 93 -8.52 -12.98 11.73
N MET A 94 -7.85 -13.20 10.59
CA MET A 94 -7.92 -14.48 9.87
C MET A 94 -7.40 -15.64 10.71
N PHE A 95 -6.24 -15.48 11.38
CA PHE A 95 -5.69 -16.51 12.26
C PHE A 95 -6.60 -16.81 13.45
N ARG A 96 -7.13 -15.76 14.10
CA ARG A 96 -8.07 -15.90 15.21
C ARG A 96 -9.36 -16.63 14.80
N GLN A 97 -9.91 -16.33 13.61
CA GLN A 97 -11.09 -17.02 13.08
C GLN A 97 -10.85 -18.50 12.79
N ALA A 98 -9.64 -18.87 12.39
CA ALA A 98 -9.23 -20.26 12.19
C ALA A 98 -8.88 -20.99 13.51
N GLY A 99 -8.95 -20.31 14.66
CA GLY A 99 -8.58 -20.87 15.96
C GLY A 99 -7.07 -20.96 16.20
N HIS A 100 -6.27 -20.29 15.37
CA HIS A 100 -4.81 -20.24 15.52
C HIS A 100 -4.35 -19.02 16.32
N LYS A 101 -3.19 -19.16 16.98
CA LYS A 101 -2.55 -18.06 17.72
C LYS A 101 -1.82 -17.12 16.76
N TRP A 102 -1.83 -15.83 17.06
CA TRP A 102 -1.09 -14.78 16.36
C TRP A 102 -0.25 -14.00 17.39
N PRO A 103 1.01 -13.61 17.08
CA PRO A 103 1.78 -13.96 15.88
C PRO A 103 2.12 -15.45 15.82
N VAL A 104 2.37 -15.97 14.62
CA VAL A 104 2.80 -17.36 14.44
C VAL A 104 4.20 -17.52 15.02
N THR A 105 4.33 -18.30 16.09
CA THR A 105 5.61 -18.70 16.66
C THR A 105 6.06 -19.99 15.98
N ILE A 106 7.16 -19.93 15.22
CA ILE A 106 7.80 -21.12 14.66
C ILE A 106 8.67 -21.73 15.76
N PRO A 107 8.43 -22.97 16.19
CA PRO A 107 9.28 -23.62 17.18
C PRO A 107 10.68 -23.88 16.61
N GLU A 108 11.70 -23.82 17.47
CA GLU A 108 13.12 -23.93 17.07
C GLU A 108 13.46 -25.26 16.37
N GLU A 109 12.71 -26.33 16.68
CA GLU A 109 12.86 -27.64 16.05
C GLU A 109 12.47 -27.64 14.56
N GLU A 110 11.50 -26.81 14.15
CA GLU A 110 11.07 -26.70 12.74
C GLU A 110 12.01 -25.80 11.92
N LEU A 111 12.81 -24.93 12.55
CA LEU A 111 13.80 -24.09 11.87
C LEU A 111 15.01 -24.90 11.34
N HIS A 112 15.32 -26.03 11.98
CA HIS A 112 16.45 -26.88 11.61
C HIS A 112 16.08 -27.99 10.62
N GLN A 113 14.79 -28.14 10.29
CA GLN A 113 14.38 -29.05 9.24
C GLN A 113 14.74 -28.45 7.89
N PRO A 114 15.44 -29.19 6.99
CA PRO A 114 15.58 -28.76 5.62
C PRO A 114 14.18 -28.65 5.02
N GLY A 115 13.76 -27.41 4.71
CA GLY A 115 12.47 -27.18 4.04
C GLY A 115 12.36 -28.05 2.79
N PRO A 116 11.15 -28.40 2.35
CA PRO A 116 10.98 -29.20 1.14
C PRO A 116 11.72 -28.50 -0.01
N VAL A 117 12.75 -29.16 -0.55
CA VAL A 117 13.39 -28.73 -1.78
C VAL A 117 12.31 -28.75 -2.85
N THR A 118 11.79 -27.59 -3.22
CA THR A 118 11.04 -27.45 -4.45
C THR A 118 12.01 -27.77 -5.58
N LYS A 119 12.04 -29.04 -6.01
CA LYS A 119 12.69 -29.43 -7.25
C LYS A 119 12.00 -28.65 -8.36
N HIS A 120 12.65 -27.58 -8.83
CA HIS A 120 12.39 -27.05 -10.15
C HIS A 120 12.89 -28.09 -11.14
N GLU A 121 12.01 -29.04 -11.48
CA GLU A 121 12.23 -29.99 -12.56
C GLU A 121 12.06 -29.24 -13.88
N SER A 122 13.09 -28.49 -14.29
CA SER A 122 13.16 -27.84 -15.61
C SER A 122 14.59 -27.59 -16.09
N ASP A 123 15.52 -28.52 -15.87
CA ASP A 123 16.82 -28.46 -16.56
C ASP A 123 17.20 -29.84 -17.08
N GLY A 124 16.70 -30.16 -18.28
CA GLY A 124 17.05 -31.41 -18.95
C GLY A 124 16.20 -31.74 -20.18
N ALA A 125 16.02 -30.79 -21.13
CA ALA A 125 15.75 -31.07 -22.55
C ALA A 125 15.40 -29.77 -23.32
N ALA A 126 16.38 -28.91 -23.59
CA ALA A 126 16.18 -27.79 -24.52
C ALA A 126 17.49 -27.38 -25.21
N THR A 127 18.19 -28.35 -25.79
CA THR A 127 19.26 -28.07 -26.75
C THR A 127 18.94 -28.91 -28.00
N GLU A 128 18.95 -28.28 -29.18
CA GLU A 128 18.70 -28.86 -30.52
C GLU A 128 17.29 -28.77 -31.15
N GLN A 129 16.50 -27.72 -30.91
CA GLN A 129 15.40 -27.39 -31.85
C GLN A 129 15.30 -25.92 -32.29
N THR A 130 16.23 -25.05 -31.87
CA THR A 130 16.14 -23.60 -32.16
C THR A 130 16.87 -23.15 -33.43
N ASN A 131 17.59 -24.03 -34.15
CA ASN A 131 18.42 -23.61 -35.27
C ASN A 131 17.82 -23.83 -36.68
N GLU A 132 16.66 -24.47 -36.82
CA GLU A 132 16.06 -24.71 -38.16
C GLU A 132 14.98 -23.69 -38.53
N LYS A 133 14.25 -23.12 -37.54
CA LYS A 133 13.17 -22.14 -37.82
C LYS A 133 13.65 -20.71 -38.08
N GLN A 134 14.95 -20.43 -37.91
CA GLN A 134 15.52 -19.09 -38.12
C GLN A 134 16.15 -18.89 -39.51
N ARG A 135 16.13 -19.91 -40.38
CA ARG A 135 16.67 -19.84 -41.76
C ARG A 135 15.61 -19.55 -42.83
N LEU A 136 14.31 -19.65 -42.50
CA LEU A 136 13.21 -19.45 -43.47
C LEU A 136 12.47 -18.09 -43.35
N ARG A 137 12.96 -17.15 -42.53
CA ARG A 137 12.37 -15.81 -42.37
C ARG A 137 13.32 -14.65 -42.72
N ARG A 138 14.28 -14.88 -43.63
CA ARG A 138 15.16 -13.84 -44.20
C ARG A 138 15.08 -13.81 -45.73
N GLY A 139 13.86 -13.80 -46.26
CA GLY A 139 13.63 -13.76 -47.71
C GLY A 139 12.40 -12.96 -48.15
N HIS A 140 11.84 -12.09 -47.31
CA HIS A 140 10.63 -11.35 -47.69
C HIS A 140 10.51 -10.01 -46.95
N SER A 141 11.24 -8.99 -47.43
CA SER A 141 10.82 -7.57 -47.46
C SER A 141 12.02 -6.62 -47.67
N GLU A 142 12.70 -6.71 -48.81
CA GLU A 142 13.11 -5.49 -49.52
C GLU A 142 12.01 -5.24 -50.55
N VAL A 143 11.22 -4.16 -50.43
CA VAL A 143 11.04 -3.11 -51.45
C VAL A 143 10.17 -1.98 -50.82
N GLN A 144 10.58 -0.73 -51.06
CA GLN A 144 9.83 0.55 -50.96
C GLN A 144 9.76 1.20 -49.56
N ILE A 145 10.57 2.22 -49.22
CA ILE A 145 10.78 3.57 -49.80
C ILE A 145 9.51 4.43 -49.76
N GLY A 146 9.61 5.59 -49.08
CA GLY A 146 8.83 6.80 -49.39
C GLY A 146 8.06 7.38 -48.19
N ILE A 147 8.62 8.29 -47.39
CA ILE A 147 8.62 9.76 -47.59
C ILE A 147 7.29 10.43 -47.19
N ARG A 148 7.40 11.34 -46.18
CA ARG A 148 6.64 12.60 -45.97
C ARG A 148 5.17 12.47 -45.50
N ILE A 149 4.54 13.39 -44.74
CA ILE A 149 4.80 14.79 -44.35
C ILE A 149 3.71 15.20 -43.31
N LEU A 150 4.04 16.13 -42.39
CA LEU A 150 3.20 17.09 -41.64
C LEU A 150 1.94 16.55 -40.89
N GLY A 151 1.75 16.77 -39.59
CA GLY A 151 1.82 18.08 -38.95
C GLY A 151 0.49 18.82 -39.14
N TRP A 152 -0.48 18.63 -38.25
CA TRP A 152 -1.53 19.62 -38.01
C TRP A 152 -1.95 19.67 -36.55
N LYS A 153 -2.03 20.93 -36.12
CA LYS A 153 -2.43 21.47 -34.85
C LYS A 153 -3.65 22.32 -35.19
N MET A 154 -4.79 22.02 -34.59
CA MET A 154 -5.73 22.99 -34.02
C MET A 154 -6.73 22.23 -33.15
#